data_AF-A0A2V6ASN3-F1
#
_entry.id   AF-A0A2V6ASN3-F1
#
_cell.length_a   1.000
_cell.length_b   1.000
_cell.length_c   1.000
_cell.angle_alpha   90.00
_cell.angle_beta   90.00
_cell.angle_gamma   90.00
#
_symmetry.space_group_name_H-M   'P 1'
#
loop_
_entity.id
_entity.type
_entity.pdbx_description
1 polymer ?
#
loop_
_entity_poly.entity_id
_entity_poly.type
_entity_poly.pdbx_seq_one_letter_code
_entity_poly.pdbx_strand_id
1 'polypeptide(L)'
;MPKTEPGAPDARDAITRAHAKQLVGLAFSGGGIRSATFNLGVLQSLARLNLLSKFDYLSTVSGGGYIGSWLMAWVNRKGMKDVERNLTPARVNQPGRKEPPEIHFLRRFSNYLTPKLGWLGADTWTVIAIYLRNLILNLTILSTAFGVVLLLPRWFALISKVNWTPIFPDIEWLIPFTAVTALVISAYSIVSAMRYFAVSTGREPDPIIPCK
;
A
#
# COMPACT_ATOMS: atom_id res chain seq x y z
N MET A 1 -33.64 -7.80 -11.04
CA MET A 1 -33.87 -6.89 -9.88
C MET A 1 -33.56 -7.68 -8.62
N PRO A 2 -32.66 -7.20 -7.73
CA PRO A 2 -32.43 -7.88 -6.46
C PRO A 2 -33.68 -7.72 -5.60
N LYS A 3 -34.21 -8.84 -5.11
CA LYS A 3 -35.34 -8.86 -4.19
C LYS A 3 -34.85 -8.38 -2.83
N THR A 4 -35.32 -7.22 -2.38
CA THR A 4 -35.08 -6.71 -1.02
C THR A 4 -35.90 -7.53 -0.03
N GLU A 5 -35.24 -8.08 1.00
CA GLU A 5 -35.88 -8.83 2.07
C GLU A 5 -36.91 -7.97 2.83
N PRO A 6 -38.07 -8.53 3.22
CA PRO A 6 -39.09 -7.79 3.96
C PRO A 6 -38.62 -7.57 5.40
N GLY A 7 -38.20 -6.33 5.70
CA GLY A 7 -37.72 -5.90 7.02
C GLY A 7 -36.40 -5.13 6.99
N ALA A 8 -35.69 -5.12 5.86
CA ALA A 8 -34.53 -4.25 5.69
C ALA A 8 -35.00 -2.78 5.62
N PRO A 9 -34.48 -1.86 6.46
CA PRO A 9 -34.82 -0.45 6.36
C PRO A 9 -34.52 0.05 4.95
N ASP A 10 -35.53 0.62 4.29
CA ASP A 10 -35.37 1.19 2.95
C ASP A 10 -34.22 2.21 2.98
N ALA A 11 -33.23 2.02 2.12
CA ALA A 11 -32.09 2.92 2.01
C ALA A 11 -32.54 4.37 1.75
N ARG A 12 -33.67 4.56 1.06
CA ARG A 12 -34.27 5.87 0.81
C ARG A 12 -34.82 6.51 2.09
N ASP A 13 -35.37 5.71 3.01
CA ASP A 13 -35.83 6.17 4.32
C ASP A 13 -34.64 6.54 5.23
N ALA A 14 -33.54 5.79 5.18
CA ALA A 14 -32.31 6.15 5.90
C ALA A 14 -31.72 7.50 5.42
N ILE A 15 -31.65 7.71 4.11
CA ILE A 15 -31.16 8.98 3.51
C ILE A 15 -32.07 10.15 3.89
N THR A 16 -33.39 9.98 3.79
CA THR A 16 -34.36 11.03 4.14
C THR A 16 -34.22 11.45 5.60
N ARG A 17 -34.09 10.49 6.52
CA ARG A 17 -33.87 10.77 7.95
C ARG A 17 -32.52 11.44 8.22
N ALA A 18 -31.48 11.07 7.50
CA ALA A 18 -30.17 11.71 7.62
C ALA A 18 -30.21 13.19 7.17
N HIS A 19 -30.87 13.49 6.04
CA HIS A 19 -31.07 14.87 5.58
C HIS A 19 -31.94 15.68 6.55
N ALA A 20 -33.02 15.11 7.06
CA ALA A 20 -33.87 15.78 8.05
C ALA A 20 -33.10 16.16 9.32
N LYS A 21 -32.13 15.32 9.74
CA LYS A 21 -31.27 15.56 10.89
C LYS A 21 -29.97 16.32 10.56
N GLN A 22 -29.76 16.69 9.29
CA GLN A 22 -28.55 17.36 8.79
C GLN A 22 -27.25 16.63 9.19
N LEU A 23 -27.25 15.30 9.16
CA LEU A 23 -26.08 14.49 9.56
C LEU A 23 -24.93 14.66 8.57
N VAL A 24 -23.71 14.77 9.10
CA VAL A 24 -22.50 14.90 8.28
C VAL A 24 -21.59 13.70 8.48
N GLY A 25 -21.23 13.04 7.38
CA GLY A 25 -20.28 11.93 7.37
C GLY A 25 -18.87 12.37 6.98
N LEU A 26 -17.87 11.80 7.63
CA LEU A 26 -16.47 11.83 7.23
C LEU A 26 -16.08 10.47 6.66
N ALA A 27 -15.34 10.44 5.55
CA ALA A 27 -14.88 9.19 4.94
C ALA A 27 -13.35 9.19 4.78
N PHE A 28 -12.71 8.12 5.24
CA PHE A 28 -11.28 7.89 5.06
C PHE A 28 -11.02 6.73 4.09
N SER A 29 -10.41 7.07 2.95
CA SER A 29 -9.98 6.11 1.95
C SER A 29 -8.82 5.23 2.45
N GLY A 30 -8.59 4.14 1.73
CA GLY A 30 -7.51 3.18 1.95
C GLY A 30 -6.18 3.64 1.36
N GLY A 31 -5.17 2.77 1.42
CA GLY A 31 -3.80 3.09 0.97
C GLY A 31 -2.72 2.86 2.04
N GLY A 32 -3.04 2.04 3.05
CA GLY A 32 -2.12 1.68 4.12
C GLY A 32 -1.71 2.87 5.00
N ILE A 33 -0.53 2.77 5.59
CA ILE A 33 -0.02 3.73 6.58
C ILE A 33 0.21 5.15 6.01
N ARG A 34 0.48 5.26 4.70
CA ARG A 34 0.61 6.57 4.03
C ARG A 34 -0.72 7.34 4.05
N SER A 35 -1.81 6.66 3.72
CA SER A 35 -3.14 7.26 3.79
C SER A 35 -3.53 7.60 5.23
N ALA A 36 -3.18 6.76 6.21
CA ALA A 36 -3.44 7.06 7.62
C ALA A 36 -2.74 8.35 8.08
N THR A 37 -1.51 8.58 7.60
CA THR A 37 -0.72 9.79 7.93
C THR A 37 -1.31 11.05 7.29
N PHE A 38 -1.75 10.96 6.03
CA PHE A 38 -2.46 12.06 5.36
C PHE A 38 -3.76 12.41 6.09
N ASN A 39 -4.57 11.39 6.40
CA ASN A 39 -5.83 11.56 7.12
C ASN A 39 -5.63 12.14 8.53
N LEU A 40 -4.52 11.83 9.21
CA LEU A 40 -4.15 12.51 10.46
C LEU A 40 -3.99 14.02 10.27
N GLY A 41 -3.33 14.47 9.20
CA GLY A 41 -3.21 15.90 8.88
C GLY A 41 -4.57 16.56 8.60
N VAL A 42 -5.48 15.84 7.94
CA VAL A 42 -6.87 16.29 7.75
C VAL A 42 -7.58 16.42 9.11
N LEU A 43 -7.48 15.42 9.98
CA LEU A 43 -8.06 15.46 11.33
C LEU A 43 -7.52 16.63 12.17
N GLN A 44 -6.21 16.88 12.10
CA GLN A 44 -5.57 18.02 12.78
C GLN A 44 -6.07 19.37 12.26
N SER A 45 -6.33 19.46 10.95
CA SER A 45 -6.86 20.67 10.32
C SER A 45 -8.33 20.91 10.69
N LEU A 46 -9.15 19.84 10.66
CA LEU A 46 -10.56 19.90 11.11
C LEU A 46 -10.66 20.27 12.58
N ALA A 47 -9.79 19.70 13.42
CA ALA A 47 -9.73 20.03 14.84
C ALA A 47 -9.32 21.50 15.08
N ARG A 48 -8.35 22.03 14.31
CA ARG A 48 -7.97 23.44 14.37
C ARG A 48 -9.14 24.37 14.04
N LEU A 49 -10.03 23.96 13.14
CA LEU A 49 -11.23 24.72 12.76
C LEU A 49 -12.43 24.46 13.68
N ASN A 50 -12.29 23.63 14.72
CA ASN A 50 -13.39 23.16 15.58
C ASN A 50 -14.54 22.49 14.80
N LEU A 51 -14.19 21.82 13.70
CA LEU A 51 -15.13 21.10 12.83
C LEU A 51 -15.13 19.60 13.10
N LEU A 52 -14.17 19.06 13.84
CA LEU A 52 -14.06 17.62 14.02
C LEU A 52 -15.25 17.06 14.81
N SER A 53 -15.75 17.82 15.78
CA SER A 53 -16.94 17.46 16.55
C SER A 53 -18.27 17.62 15.79
N LYS A 54 -18.25 18.08 14.53
CA LYS A 54 -19.44 18.27 13.68
C LYS A 54 -19.77 17.07 12.80
N PHE A 55 -18.90 16.06 12.76
CA PHE A 55 -19.14 14.84 11.99
C PHE A 55 -19.84 13.79 12.86
N ASP A 56 -20.98 13.31 12.38
CA ASP A 56 -21.84 12.33 13.06
C ASP A 56 -21.49 10.89 12.69
N TYR A 57 -20.86 10.69 11.53
CA TYR A 57 -20.56 9.37 11.00
C TYR A 57 -19.14 9.31 10.46
N LEU A 58 -18.45 8.20 10.67
CA LEU A 58 -17.12 7.95 10.13
C LEU A 58 -17.13 6.65 9.32
N SER A 59 -16.90 6.76 8.01
CA SER A 59 -16.70 5.62 7.11
C SER A 59 -15.22 5.44 6.83
N THR A 60 -14.72 4.21 6.87
CA THR A 60 -13.30 3.94 6.63
C THR A 60 -13.09 2.64 5.87
N VAL A 61 -12.02 2.59 5.07
CA VAL A 61 -11.60 1.36 4.38
C VAL A 61 -10.10 1.13 4.53
N SER A 62 -9.67 -0.12 4.77
CA SER A 62 -8.26 -0.53 4.84
C SER A 62 -7.41 0.40 5.75
N GLY A 63 -6.40 1.09 5.20
CA GLY A 63 -5.55 2.05 5.93
C GLY A 63 -6.32 3.22 6.57
N GLY A 64 -7.48 3.59 6.06
CA GLY A 64 -8.40 4.53 6.70
C GLY A 64 -8.98 3.97 8.02
N GLY A 65 -9.15 2.65 8.10
CA GLY A 65 -9.61 1.97 9.31
C GLY A 65 -8.59 2.04 10.45
N TYR A 66 -7.29 2.07 10.14
CA TYR A 66 -6.23 2.26 11.13
C TYR A 66 -6.36 3.62 11.84
N ILE A 67 -6.47 4.71 11.07
CA ILE A 67 -6.64 6.05 11.66
C ILE A 67 -8.03 6.23 12.28
N GLY A 68 -9.07 5.64 11.70
CA GLY A 68 -10.43 5.72 12.23
C GLY A 68 -10.58 5.01 13.56
N SER A 69 -10.10 3.77 13.69
CA SER A 69 -10.10 3.02 14.95
C SER A 69 -9.26 3.70 16.03
N TRP A 70 -8.10 4.26 15.67
CA TRP A 70 -7.29 5.07 16.58
C TRP A 70 -8.07 6.28 17.11
N LEU A 71 -8.72 7.04 16.23
CA LEU A 71 -9.50 8.23 16.60
C LEU A 71 -10.66 7.83 17.52
N MET A 72 -11.42 6.80 17.15
CA MET A 72 -12.56 6.32 17.93
C MET A 72 -12.13 5.81 19.30
N ALA A 73 -11.04 5.06 19.39
CA ALA A 73 -10.49 4.60 20.66
C ALA A 73 -10.06 5.77 21.55
N TRP A 74 -9.53 6.85 20.97
CA TRP A 74 -9.14 8.04 21.74
C TRP A 74 -10.37 8.83 22.23
N VAL A 75 -11.34 9.02 21.34
CA VAL A 75 -12.62 9.69 21.65
C VAL A 75 -13.36 8.92 22.74
N ASN A 76 -13.37 7.59 22.71
CA ASN A 76 -14.01 6.77 23.74
C ASN A 76 -13.36 6.95 25.13
N ARG A 77 -12.04 7.14 25.19
CA ARG A 77 -11.30 7.27 26.47
C ARG A 77 -11.32 8.67 27.06
N LYS A 78 -11.38 9.72 26.24
CA LYS A 78 -11.18 11.12 26.66
C LYS A 78 -12.33 12.05 26.28
N GLY A 79 -13.23 11.62 25.39
CA GLY A 79 -14.29 12.45 24.84
C GLY A 79 -13.83 13.31 23.66
N MET A 80 -14.76 13.61 22.74
CA MET A 80 -14.47 14.31 21.48
C MET A 80 -13.86 15.69 21.70
N LYS A 81 -14.38 16.48 22.65
CA LYS A 81 -13.88 17.84 22.92
C LYS A 81 -12.42 17.86 23.37
N ASP A 82 -12.01 16.88 24.16
CA ASP A 82 -10.63 16.74 24.62
C ASP A 82 -9.72 16.29 23.48
N VAL A 83 -10.18 15.36 22.65
CA VAL A 83 -9.43 14.89 21.47
C VAL A 83 -9.24 16.02 20.46
N GLU A 84 -10.30 16.74 20.10
CA GLU A 84 -10.26 17.91 19.20
C GLU A 84 -9.27 18.98 19.71
N ARG A 85 -9.29 19.25 21.02
CA ARG A 85 -8.35 20.18 21.64
C ARG A 85 -6.90 19.72 21.60
N ASN A 86 -6.63 18.42 21.76
CA ASN A 86 -5.28 17.86 21.76
C ASN A 86 -4.73 17.58 20.35
N LEU A 87 -5.60 17.45 19.33
CA LEU A 87 -5.24 17.32 17.93
C LEU A 87 -4.77 18.64 17.30
N THR A 88 -5.11 19.79 17.88
CA THR A 88 -4.79 21.10 17.32
C THR A 88 -3.27 21.35 17.31
N PRO A 89 -2.61 21.50 16.13
CA PRO A 89 -1.14 21.60 16.02
C PRO A 89 -0.54 22.78 16.78
N ALA A 90 -1.28 23.87 16.90
CA ALA A 90 -0.88 25.08 17.63
C ALA A 90 -0.65 24.85 19.13
N ARG A 91 -1.14 23.74 19.70
CA ARG A 91 -0.86 23.34 21.09
C ARG A 91 0.31 22.35 21.22
N VAL A 92 0.59 21.56 20.18
CA VAL A 92 1.73 20.62 20.15
C VAL A 92 3.06 21.38 20.04
N ASN A 93 3.08 22.53 19.36
CA ASN A 93 4.29 23.35 19.17
C ASN A 93 4.53 24.39 20.29
N GLN A 94 3.81 24.34 21.41
CA GLN A 94 4.05 25.27 22.53
C GLN A 94 5.26 24.80 23.37
N PRO A 95 6.23 25.69 23.67
CA PRO A 95 7.38 25.32 24.50
C PRO A 95 6.91 24.85 25.88
N GLY A 96 7.33 23.63 26.27
CA GLY A 96 7.01 23.03 27.57
C GLY A 96 5.85 22.03 27.59
N ARG A 97 5.09 21.86 26.50
CA ARG A 97 4.03 20.84 26.41
C ARG A 97 4.53 19.60 25.67
N LYS A 98 4.42 18.43 26.32
CA LYS A 98 4.70 17.13 25.68
C LYS A 98 3.55 16.77 24.73
N GLU A 99 3.91 16.34 23.52
CA GLU A 99 2.98 15.77 22.54
C GLU A 99 2.18 14.62 23.19
N PRO A 100 0.85 14.51 22.95
CA PRO A 100 0.07 13.40 23.45
C PRO A 100 0.66 12.06 22.99
N PRO A 101 0.78 11.06 23.87
CA PRO A 101 1.37 9.77 23.53
C PRO A 101 0.64 9.09 22.35
N GLU A 102 -0.65 9.36 22.17
CA GLU A 102 -1.47 8.84 21.08
C GLU A 102 -1.04 9.39 19.70
N ILE A 103 -0.65 10.67 19.63
CA ILE A 103 -0.11 11.30 18.41
C ILE A 103 1.33 10.86 18.20
N HIS A 104 2.11 10.77 19.28
CA HIS A 104 3.50 10.32 19.22
C HIS A 104 3.62 8.88 18.70
N PHE A 105 2.68 8.01 19.07
CA PHE A 105 2.57 6.66 18.53
C PHE A 105 2.33 6.71 17.01
N LEU A 106 1.28 7.40 16.55
CA LEU A 106 1.02 7.52 15.11
C LEU A 106 2.20 8.11 14.33
N ARG A 107 2.89 9.11 14.89
CA ARG A 107 4.04 9.75 14.25
C ARG A 107 5.26 8.82 14.19
N ARG A 108 5.40 7.92 15.17
CA ARG A 108 6.44 6.87 15.17
C ARG A 108 6.13 5.77 14.16
N PHE A 109 4.85 5.45 13.95
CA PHE A 109 4.41 4.42 12.99
C PHE A 109 4.10 4.97 11.58
N SER A 110 3.96 6.29 11.39
CA SER A 110 3.85 6.96 10.07
C SER A 110 5.15 6.95 9.28
N ASN A 111 6.27 6.68 9.95
CA ASN A 111 7.60 6.72 9.38
C ASN A 111 7.93 5.39 8.67
N TYR A 112 7.16 5.05 7.63
CA TYR A 112 7.38 3.83 6.83
C TYR A 112 8.27 4.06 5.60
N LEU A 113 8.49 5.32 5.19
CA LEU A 113 9.41 5.67 4.09
C LEU A 113 10.82 6.05 4.58
N THR A 114 10.99 6.25 5.88
CA THR A 114 12.29 6.55 6.49
C THR A 114 12.37 5.85 7.85
N PRO A 115 12.73 4.56 7.91
CA PRO A 115 13.28 4.04 9.14
C PRO A 115 14.47 4.95 9.49
N LYS A 116 14.76 5.18 10.77
CA LYS A 116 15.92 5.99 11.14
C LYS A 116 17.15 5.36 10.48
N LEU A 117 17.63 5.94 9.37
CA LEU A 117 18.79 5.44 8.64
C LEU A 117 20.00 5.73 9.52
N GLY A 118 20.35 4.77 10.37
CA GLY A 118 21.74 4.54 10.68
C GLY A 118 22.38 3.98 9.41
N TRP A 119 23.47 4.59 8.96
CA TRP A 119 24.24 4.13 7.79
C TRP A 119 24.79 2.69 7.99
N LEU A 120 24.74 2.18 9.23
CA LEU A 120 25.22 0.87 9.66
C LEU A 120 24.12 -0.02 10.30
N GLY A 121 22.84 0.33 10.16
CA GLY A 121 21.75 -0.50 10.67
C GLY A 121 21.51 -1.71 9.76
N ALA A 122 21.51 -2.92 10.32
CA ALA A 122 21.22 -4.16 9.58
C ALA A 122 19.89 -4.08 8.81
N ASP A 123 18.88 -3.43 9.37
CA ASP A 123 17.56 -3.24 8.75
C ASP A 123 17.63 -2.40 7.46
N THR A 124 18.51 -1.39 7.41
CA THR A 124 18.73 -0.56 6.20
C THR A 124 19.32 -1.41 5.08
N TRP A 125 20.30 -2.26 5.39
CA TRP A 125 20.91 -3.18 4.44
C TRP A 125 19.94 -4.23 3.93
N THR A 126 19.05 -4.73 4.79
CA THR A 126 17.97 -5.64 4.36
C THR A 126 17.02 -4.96 3.38
N VAL A 127 16.59 -3.72 3.65
CA VAL A 127 15.71 -2.98 2.73
C VAL A 127 16.41 -2.68 1.40
N ILE A 128 17.68 -2.26 1.43
CA ILE A 128 18.48 -2.04 0.23
C ILE A 128 18.63 -3.34 -0.56
N ALA A 129 18.93 -4.46 0.10
CA ALA A 129 19.08 -5.75 -0.55
C ALA A 129 17.76 -6.23 -1.18
N ILE A 130 16.62 -6.04 -0.50
CA ILE A 130 15.29 -6.35 -1.05
C ILE A 130 15.01 -5.48 -2.28
N TYR A 131 15.28 -4.18 -2.20
CA TYR A 131 15.10 -3.26 -3.31
C TYR A 131 15.98 -3.62 -4.51
N LEU A 132 17.28 -3.83 -4.29
CA LEU A 132 18.24 -4.21 -5.32
C LEU A 132 17.87 -5.56 -5.94
N ARG A 133 17.46 -6.54 -5.14
CA ARG A 133 16.97 -7.82 -5.66
C ARG A 133 15.81 -7.61 -6.62
N ASN A 134 14.83 -6.79 -6.24
CA ASN A 134 13.67 -6.54 -7.09
C ASN A 134 14.01 -5.71 -8.34
N LEU A 135 14.91 -4.74 -8.21
CA LEU A 135 15.42 -3.94 -9.32
C LEU A 135 16.15 -4.81 -10.34
N ILE A 136 17.04 -5.69 -9.89
CA ILE A 136 17.80 -6.60 -10.76
C ILE A 136 16.86 -7.57 -11.47
N LEU A 137 15.87 -8.15 -10.76
CA LEU A 137 14.88 -9.03 -11.37
C LEU A 137 14.10 -8.30 -12.47
N ASN A 138 13.58 -7.10 -12.18
CA ASN A 138 12.84 -6.32 -13.15
C ASN A 138 13.71 -5.89 -14.34
N LEU A 139 14.94 -5.44 -14.09
CA LEU A 139 15.87 -5.04 -15.14
C LEU A 139 16.24 -6.22 -16.04
N THR A 140 16.39 -7.42 -15.45
CA THR A 140 16.71 -8.66 -16.18
C THR A 140 15.55 -9.11 -17.08
N ILE A 141 14.30 -9.01 -16.58
CA ILE A 141 13.11 -9.29 -17.39
C ILE A 141 13.00 -8.30 -18.53
N LEU A 142 13.16 -7.00 -18.24
CA LEU A 142 13.02 -5.94 -19.22
C LEU A 142 14.11 -6.02 -20.29
N SER A 143 15.38 -6.21 -19.90
CA SER A 143 16.50 -6.32 -20.85
C SER A 143 16.35 -7.53 -21.77
N THR A 144 15.87 -8.65 -21.24
CA THR A 144 15.62 -9.86 -22.04
C THR A 144 14.47 -9.65 -23.02
N ALA A 145 13.37 -9.04 -22.57
CA ALA A 145 12.24 -8.71 -23.45
C ALA A 145 12.66 -7.78 -24.60
N PHE A 146 13.43 -6.73 -24.30
CA PHE A 146 14.00 -5.86 -25.32
C PHE A 146 14.95 -6.60 -26.27
N GLY A 147 15.80 -7.49 -25.74
CA GLY A 147 16.69 -8.32 -26.54
C GLY A 147 15.94 -9.21 -27.54
N VAL A 148 14.86 -9.86 -27.10
CA VAL A 148 14.00 -10.68 -27.98
C VAL A 148 13.37 -9.84 -29.09
N VAL A 149 12.80 -8.67 -28.76
CA VAL A 149 12.17 -7.79 -29.75
C VAL A 149 13.19 -7.29 -30.78
N LEU A 150 14.38 -6.87 -30.34
CA LEU A 150 15.44 -6.38 -31.22
C LEU A 150 16.01 -7.48 -32.13
N LEU A 151 16.05 -8.72 -31.65
CA LEU A 151 16.56 -9.87 -32.41
C LEU A 151 15.47 -10.60 -33.20
N LEU A 152 14.19 -10.28 -33.02
CA LEU A 152 13.06 -10.93 -33.71
C LEU A 152 13.20 -10.94 -35.24
N PRO A 153 13.61 -9.83 -35.91
CA PRO A 153 13.83 -9.85 -37.36
C PRO A 153 14.94 -10.82 -37.78
N ARG A 154 15.98 -11.00 -36.94
CA ARG A 154 17.07 -11.94 -37.20
C ARG A 154 16.64 -13.39 -36.98
N TRP A 155 15.85 -13.66 -35.95
CA TRP A 155 15.22 -14.98 -35.75
C TRP A 155 14.34 -15.37 -36.95
N PHE A 156 13.54 -14.43 -37.46
CA PHE A 156 12.72 -14.66 -38.65
C PHE A 156 13.56 -14.94 -39.90
N ALA A 157 14.64 -14.19 -40.12
CA ALA A 157 15.57 -14.42 -41.22
C ALA A 157 16.23 -15.81 -41.17
N LEU A 158 16.66 -16.26 -39.99
CA LEU A 158 17.23 -17.60 -39.78
C LEU A 158 16.22 -18.72 -40.09
N ILE A 159 14.98 -18.59 -39.61
CA ILE A 159 13.93 -19.61 -39.79
C ILE A 159 13.48 -19.69 -41.25
N SER A 160 13.36 -18.53 -41.93
CA SER A 160 12.91 -18.46 -43.32
C SER A 160 13.96 -18.88 -44.34
N LYS A 161 15.18 -19.25 -43.90
CA LYS A 161 16.34 -19.58 -44.76
C LYS A 161 16.62 -18.52 -45.84
N VAL A 162 16.23 -17.28 -45.58
CA VAL A 162 16.53 -16.17 -46.48
C VAL A 162 18.01 -15.84 -46.31
N ASN A 163 18.77 -15.88 -47.40
CA ASN A 163 20.21 -15.57 -47.42
C ASN A 163 20.43 -14.06 -47.16
N TRP A 164 20.30 -13.65 -45.90
CA TRP A 164 20.74 -12.34 -45.44
C TRP A 164 22.21 -12.43 -45.06
N THR A 165 23.06 -11.68 -45.75
CA THR A 165 24.45 -11.49 -45.30
C THR A 165 24.42 -10.71 -43.97
N PRO A 166 24.94 -11.26 -42.87
CA PRO A 166 24.92 -10.58 -41.59
C PRO A 166 25.78 -9.31 -41.67
N ILE A 167 25.17 -8.15 -41.39
CA ILE A 167 25.87 -6.86 -41.34
C ILE A 167 26.94 -6.84 -40.23
N PHE A 168 26.76 -7.66 -39.18
CA PHE A 168 27.71 -7.85 -38.07
C PHE A 168 27.79 -9.33 -37.68
N PRO A 169 28.67 -10.13 -38.30
CA PRO A 169 28.78 -11.57 -38.04
C PRO A 169 29.23 -11.88 -36.60
N ASP A 170 30.02 -11.00 -35.97
CA ASP A 170 30.53 -11.17 -34.60
C ASP A 170 29.44 -11.10 -33.51
N ILE A 171 28.19 -10.81 -33.88
CA ILE A 171 27.06 -10.61 -32.96
C ILE A 171 26.07 -11.78 -33.03
N GLU A 172 26.27 -12.76 -33.93
CA GLU A 172 25.34 -13.88 -34.09
C GLU A 172 25.23 -14.79 -32.85
N TRP A 173 26.29 -14.89 -32.03
CA TRP A 173 26.26 -15.61 -30.76
C TRP A 173 25.28 -15.02 -29.74
N LEU A 174 24.86 -13.75 -29.90
CA LEU A 174 23.82 -13.15 -29.05
C LEU A 174 22.45 -13.78 -29.25
N ILE A 175 22.18 -14.41 -30.40
CA ILE A 175 20.90 -15.03 -30.72
C ILE A 175 20.64 -16.25 -29.82
N PRO A 176 21.50 -17.30 -29.79
CA PRO A 176 21.33 -18.40 -28.84
C PRO A 176 21.51 -17.94 -27.39
N PHE A 177 22.40 -16.97 -27.13
CA PHE A 177 22.59 -16.44 -25.78
C PHE A 177 21.32 -15.81 -25.21
N THR A 178 20.61 -14.98 -25.99
CA THR A 178 19.34 -14.36 -25.57
C THR A 178 18.19 -15.36 -25.43
N ALA A 179 18.14 -16.41 -26.24
CA ALA A 179 17.17 -17.49 -26.05
C ALA A 179 17.42 -18.29 -24.76
N VAL A 180 18.68 -18.61 -24.47
CA VAL A 180 19.07 -19.34 -23.25
C VAL A 180 18.80 -18.50 -22.01
N THR A 181 19.14 -17.20 -22.01
CA THR A 181 18.85 -16.32 -20.86
C THR A 181 17.35 -16.15 -20.64
N ALA A 182 16.55 -15.99 -21.69
CA ALA A 182 15.09 -15.94 -21.58
C ALA A 182 14.49 -17.22 -20.97
N LEU A 183 15.01 -18.39 -21.38
CA LEU A 183 14.59 -19.67 -20.81
C LEU A 183 14.95 -19.79 -19.33
N VAL A 184 16.16 -19.41 -18.93
CA VAL A 184 16.60 -19.43 -17.53
C VAL A 184 15.75 -18.48 -16.65
N ILE A 185 15.42 -17.29 -17.14
CA ILE A 185 14.59 -16.31 -16.41
C ILE A 185 13.15 -16.80 -16.25
N SER A 186 12.58 -17.42 -17.29
CA SER A 186 11.25 -18.02 -17.21
C SER A 186 11.21 -19.17 -16.19
N ALA A 187 12.21 -20.05 -16.21
CA ALA A 187 12.32 -21.15 -15.25
C ALA A 187 12.47 -20.63 -13.80
N TYR A 188 13.31 -19.62 -13.59
CA TYR A 188 13.45 -18.99 -12.26
C TYR A 188 12.16 -18.32 -11.80
N SER A 189 11.44 -17.63 -12.69
CA SER A 189 10.14 -17.01 -12.39
C SER A 189 9.08 -18.06 -12.01
N ILE A 190 9.04 -19.20 -12.69
CA ILE A 190 8.15 -20.31 -12.36
C ILE A 190 8.49 -20.92 -10.99
N VAL A 191 9.76 -21.22 -10.73
CA VAL A 191 10.21 -21.79 -9.45
C VAL A 191 9.96 -20.84 -8.29
N SER A 192 10.20 -19.54 -8.48
CA SER A 192 9.95 -18.53 -7.45
C SER A 192 8.46 -18.34 -7.19
N ALA A 193 7.61 -18.36 -8.21
CA ALA A 193 6.16 -18.37 -8.06
C ALA A 193 5.68 -19.62 -7.30
N MET A 194 6.17 -20.81 -7.66
CA MET A 194 5.83 -22.07 -6.97
C MET A 194 6.20 -22.03 -5.49
N ARG A 195 7.39 -21.51 -5.14
CA ARG A 195 7.80 -21.34 -3.74
C ARG A 195 6.90 -20.35 -2.99
N TYR A 196 6.50 -19.26 -3.64
CA TYR A 196 5.58 -18.30 -3.05
C TYR A 196 4.20 -18.92 -2.77
N PHE A 197 3.66 -19.66 -3.73
CA PHE A 197 2.39 -20.39 -3.57
C PHE A 197 2.48 -21.44 -2.46
N ALA A 198 3.54 -22.24 -2.42
CA ALA A 198 3.74 -23.26 -1.38
C ALA A 198 3.78 -22.67 0.04
N VAL A 199 4.43 -21.51 0.22
CA VAL A 199 4.45 -20.79 1.50
C VAL A 199 3.06 -20.22 1.84
N SER A 200 2.30 -19.75 0.85
CA SER A 200 0.96 -19.20 1.07
C SER A 200 -0.07 -20.26 1.48
N THR A 201 0.06 -21.49 0.97
CA THR A 201 -0.83 -22.61 1.28
C THR A 201 -0.50 -23.29 2.61
N GLY A 202 0.70 -23.06 3.17
CA GLY A 202 1.15 -23.63 4.44
C GLY A 202 0.81 -22.81 5.69
N ARG A 203 0.12 -21.67 5.57
CA ARG A 203 -0.39 -20.93 6.73
C ARG A 203 -1.72 -21.53 7.17
N GLU A 204 -1.70 -22.27 8.27
CA GLU A 204 -2.93 -22.54 9.02
C GLU A 204 -3.58 -21.21 9.44
N PRO A 205 -4.92 -21.11 9.43
CA PRO A 205 -5.61 -19.94 9.93
C PRO A 205 -5.30 -19.77 11.43
N ASP A 206 -4.84 -18.58 11.83
CA ASP A 206 -4.54 -18.26 13.22
C ASP A 206 -5.78 -18.58 14.09
N PRO A 207 -5.61 -19.28 15.23
CA PRO A 207 -6.72 -19.60 16.11
C PRO A 207 -7.40 -18.31 16.57
N ILE A 208 -8.71 -18.24 16.38
CA ILE A 208 -9.55 -17.11 16.80
C ILE A 208 -9.43 -16.98 18.31
N ILE A 209 -8.67 -15.99 18.78
CA ILE A 209 -8.57 -15.66 20.20
C ILE A 209 -9.94 -15.11 20.63
N PRO A 210 -10.68 -15.79 21.54
CA PRO A 210 -11.91 -15.23 22.06
C PRO A 210 -11.57 -14.01 22.92
N CYS A 211 -12.08 -12.84 22.53
CA CYS A 211 -12.06 -11.66 23.40
C CYS A 211 -12.84 -11.97 24.68
N LYS A 212 -12.16 -11.88 25.83
CA LYS A 212 -12.80 -11.70 27.14
C LYS A 212 -12.90 -10.21 27.45
#